data_AF-A0A132CFP5-F1
#
_entry.id   AF-A0A132CFP5-F1
#
_cell.length_a   1.000
_cell.length_b   1.000
_cell.length_c   1.000
_cell.angle_alpha   90.00
_cell.angle_beta   90.00
_cell.angle_gamma   90.00
#
_symmetry.space_group_name_H-M   'P 1'
#
loop_
_entity.id
_entity.type
_entity.pdbx_description
1 polymer ?
#
loop_
_entity_poly.entity_id
_entity_poly.type
_entity_poly.pdbx_seq_one_letter_code
_entity_poly.pdbx_strand_id
1 'polypeptide(L)' 'MAVRKVPSRWRPAWPDSARRRSSDASRVEAFVVRCRHAIDIEKRAGRRFDSTSMSISLSSE' A
#
# COMPACT_ATOMS: atom_id res chain seq x y z
N MET A 1 -16.60 50.01 -6.82
CA MET A 1 -17.02 48.60 -6.86
C MET A 1 -15.81 47.75 -6.48
N ALA A 2 -15.70 47.36 -5.20
CA ALA A 2 -14.52 46.67 -4.67
C ALA A 2 -14.64 45.16 -4.89
N VAL A 3 -13.82 44.61 -5.78
CA VAL A 3 -13.75 43.16 -6.04
C VAL A 3 -13.06 42.50 -4.85
N ARG A 4 -13.85 41.90 -3.97
CA ARG A 4 -13.37 41.05 -2.87
C ARG A 4 -12.45 39.97 -3.46
N LYS A 5 -11.16 39.98 -3.11
CA LYS A 5 -10.26 38.83 -3.30
C LYS A 5 -10.74 37.70 -2.39
N VAL A 6 -11.57 36.82 -2.94
CA VAL A 6 -11.91 35.56 -2.27
C VAL A 6 -10.61 34.74 -2.20
N PRO A 7 -10.19 34.23 -1.02
CA PRO A 7 -9.03 33.35 -0.97
C PRO A 7 -9.37 32.12 -1.81
N SER A 8 -8.56 31.89 -2.83
CA SER A 8 -8.68 30.78 -3.76
C SER A 8 -8.52 29.47 -2.99
N ARG A 9 -9.67 28.94 -2.56
CA ARG A 9 -9.96 27.54 -2.30
C ARG A 9 -8.93 26.85 -1.38
N TRP A 10 -9.27 26.81 -0.10
CA TRP A 10 -8.99 25.63 0.71
C TRP A 10 -9.52 24.39 -0.02
N ARG A 11 -8.68 23.74 -0.84
CA ARG A 11 -8.89 22.35 -1.21
C ARG A 11 -8.22 21.53 -0.11
N PRO A 12 -8.95 20.69 0.63
CA PRO A 12 -8.29 19.66 1.42
C PRO A 12 -7.37 18.88 0.46
N ALA A 13 -6.10 18.75 0.80
CA ALA A 13 -5.14 17.93 0.07
C ALA A 13 -5.57 16.44 0.18
N TRP A 14 -6.55 16.02 -0.62
CA TRP A 14 -7.12 14.67 -0.59
C TRP A 14 -7.03 13.84 -1.89
N PRO A 15 -6.24 14.20 -2.93
CA PRO A 15 -5.86 13.22 -3.94
C PRO A 15 -4.73 12.29 -3.45
N ASP A 16 -3.74 12.85 -2.75
CA ASP A 16 -2.48 12.15 -2.50
C ASP A 16 -2.62 11.07 -1.42
N SER A 17 -3.26 11.38 -0.29
CA SER A 17 -3.48 10.40 0.78
C SER A 17 -4.38 9.23 0.36
N ALA A 18 -5.41 9.49 -0.45
CA ALA A 18 -6.29 8.43 -0.97
C ALA A 18 -5.54 7.55 -1.98
N ARG A 19 -4.74 8.16 -2.87
CA ARG A 19 -3.91 7.44 -3.85
C ARG A 19 -2.83 6.59 -3.19
N ARG A 20 -2.15 7.14 -2.16
CA ARG A 20 -1.15 6.44 -1.34
C ARG A 20 -1.77 5.26 -0.60
N ARG A 21 -2.91 5.43 0.08
CA ARG A 21 -3.65 4.33 0.74
C ARG A 21 -4.04 3.22 -0.24
N SER A 22 -4.50 3.58 -1.44
CA SER A 22 -4.83 2.59 -2.48
C SER A 22 -3.58 1.83 -2.97
N SER A 23 -2.45 2.51 -3.08
CA SER A 23 -1.16 1.90 -3.43
C SER A 23 -0.68 0.94 -2.35
N ASP A 24 -0.71 1.35 -1.07
CA ASP A 24 -0.32 0.50 0.05
C ASP A 24 -1.25 -0.70 0.20
N ALA A 25 -2.57 -0.52 0.07
CA ALA A 25 -3.52 -1.63 0.06
C ALA A 25 -3.19 -2.64 -1.05
N SER A 26 -2.89 -2.16 -2.26
CA SER A 26 -2.49 -3.01 -3.38
C SER A 26 -1.18 -3.76 -3.12
N ARG A 27 -0.20 -3.12 -2.46
CA ARG A 27 1.08 -3.74 -2.08
C ARG A 27 0.89 -4.81 -1.01
N VAL A 28 0.02 -4.56 -0.03
CA VAL A 28 -0.33 -5.52 1.03
C VAL A 28 -1.01 -6.74 0.43
N GLU A 29 -2.02 -6.55 -0.44
CA GLU A 29 -2.69 -7.66 -1.13
C GLU A 29 -1.69 -8.49 -1.97
N ALA A 30 -0.83 -7.83 -2.75
CA ALA A 30 0.21 -8.52 -3.52
C ALA A 30 1.19 -9.30 -2.63
N PHE A 31 1.53 -8.78 -1.45
CA PHE A 31 2.38 -9.48 -0.48
C PHE A 31 1.69 -10.72 0.09
N VAL A 32 0.42 -10.60 0.51
CA VAL A 32 -0.38 -11.73 1.02
C VAL A 32 -0.46 -12.86 -0.01
N VAL A 33 -0.71 -12.53 -1.28
CA VAL A 33 -0.73 -13.50 -2.38
C VAL A 33 0.60 -14.22 -2.52
N ARG A 34 1.73 -13.48 -2.50
CA ARG A 34 3.06 -14.10 -2.55
C ARG A 34 3.31 -15.02 -1.35
N CYS A 35 2.95 -14.59 -0.13
CA CYS A 35 3.12 -15.41 1.07
C CYS A 35 2.35 -16.72 0.97
N ARG A 36 1.08 -16.66 0.57
CA ARG A 36 0.26 -17.85 0.36
C ARG A 36 0.90 -18.79 -0.67
N HIS A 37 1.39 -18.24 -1.78
CA HIS A 37 2.03 -19.05 -2.80
C HIS A 37 3.30 -19.74 -2.28
N ALA A 38 4.16 -19.01 -1.57
CA ALA A 38 5.39 -19.57 -1.01
C ALA A 38 5.10 -20.65 0.04
N ILE A 39 4.10 -20.43 0.91
CA ILE A 39 3.64 -21.45 1.87
C ILE A 39 3.17 -22.72 1.15
N ASP A 40 2.40 -22.58 0.07
CA ASP A 40 1.91 -23.74 -0.69
C ASP A 40 3.05 -24.51 -1.35
N ILE A 41 4.05 -23.81 -1.91
CA ILE A 41 5.25 -24.44 -2.47
C ILE A 41 6.02 -25.21 -1.39
N GLU A 42 6.32 -24.58 -0.25
CA GLU A 42 7.08 -25.21 0.83
C GLU A 42 6.32 -26.41 1.41
N LYS A 43 5.00 -26.28 1.58
CA LYS A 43 4.14 -27.39 2.02
C LYS A 43 4.19 -28.57 1.04
N ARG A 44 4.10 -28.31 -0.27
CA ARG A 44 4.22 -29.36 -1.30
C ARG A 44 5.60 -30.01 -1.31
N ALA A 45 6.64 -29.25 -0.99
CA ALA A 45 8.00 -29.76 -0.87
C ALA A 45 8.28 -30.47 0.46
N GLY A 46 7.32 -30.53 1.39
CA GLY A 46 7.51 -31.11 2.72
C GLY A 46 8.44 -30.30 3.61
N ARG A 47 8.69 -29.03 3.27
CA ARG A 47 9.58 -28.12 3.99
C ARG A 47 8.79 -27.15 4.85
N ARG A 48 9.43 -26.62 5.89
CA ARG A 48 8.85 -25.59 6.74
C ARG A 48 9.00 -24.25 6.06
N PHE A 49 7.90 -23.51 5.95
CA PHE A 49 7.91 -22.16 5.40
C PHE A 49 8.78 -21.21 6.25
N ASP A 50 9.67 -20.48 5.57
CA ASP A 50 10.52 -19.44 6.18
C ASP A 50 10.13 -18.05 5.65
N SER A 51 9.56 -17.23 6.53
CA SER A 51 9.15 -15.86 6.23
C SER A 51 10.33 -14.88 6.16
N THR A 52 11.55 -15.26 6.54
CA THR A 52 12.71 -14.37 6.59
C THR A 52 13.06 -13.79 5.22
N SER A 53 12.77 -14.52 4.14
CA SER A 53 12.94 -14.07 2.75
C SER A 53 11.82 -13.17 2.24
N MET A 54 10.72 -13.00 2.99
CA MET A 54 9.54 -12.26 2.56
C MET A 54 9.42 -10.94 3.32
N SER A 55 9.83 -9.85 2.68
CA SER A 55 9.61 -8.50 3.20
C SER A 55 8.58 -7.72 2.39
N ILE A 56 7.86 -6.83 3.07
CA ILE A 56 7.07 -5.77 2.45
C ILE A 56 7.65 -4.44 2.93
N SER A 57 8.14 -3.63 2.00
CA SER A 57 8.45 -2.24 2.30
C SER A 57 7.13 -1.48 2.27
N LEU A 58 6.68 -0.99 3.43
CA LEU A 58 5.65 0.05 3.49
C LEU A 58 6.39 1.38 3.42
N SER A 59 6.05 2.21 2.45
CA SER A 59 6.67 3.54 2.34
C SER A 59 5.95 4.46 3.32
N SER A 60 6.52 4.63 4.52
CA SER A 60 6.10 5.72 5.42
C SER A 60 6.67 7.02 4.87
N GLU A 61 5.87 7.76 4.12
CA GLU A 61 6.17 9.13 3.70
C GLU A 61 5.93 10.15 4.81
#